data_AF-A0AAU0P495-F1
#
_entry.id   AF-A0AAU0P495-F1
#
_cell.length_a   1.000
_cell.length_b   1.000
_cell.length_c   1.000
_cell.angle_alpha   90.00
_cell.angle_beta   90.00
_cell.angle_gamma   90.00
#
_symmetry.space_group_name_H-M   'P 1'
#
loop_
_entity.id
_entity.type
_entity.pdbx_description
1 polymer ?
#
loop_
_entity_poly.entity_id
_entity_poly.type
_entity_poly.pdbx_seq_one_letter_code
_entity_poly.pdbx_strand_id
1 'polypeptide(L)'
;MPNENDLNNLNLEQQAQEQNTQIENKDDNVGGFDEVAFEQGLRKDEAKLSILQEEYNNVSDKLHDEFENTLEQNPKALFSDEELEILASDSNIASKNRMLRDRFEKFRDDKLNSKKEEISKFEELLQGKKSEFEIASQSNKFAKENPDVDMEDFAEFIQEDLTTRQKKELRDNSKTKYDFLVGAYEIYKKAKGVEQNEKDNNLPPDLNELNGASGTSTFNAEKERQEYLKSIGIGRD
;
A
#
# COMPACT_ATOMS: atom_id res chain seq x y z
N MET A 1 -28.92 20.08 35.45
CA MET A 1 -27.99 18.94 35.55
C MET A 1 -27.52 18.66 34.13
N PRO A 2 -26.20 18.67 33.83
CA PRO A 2 -25.72 18.42 32.48
C PRO A 2 -25.85 16.93 32.13
N ASN A 3 -26.17 16.65 30.87
CA ASN A 3 -26.40 15.31 30.33
C ASN A 3 -25.10 14.47 30.31
N GLU A 4 -25.20 13.20 30.72
CA GLU A 4 -24.11 12.21 30.70
C GLU A 4 -23.68 11.79 29.27
N ASN A 5 -24.37 12.26 28.23
CA ASN A 5 -24.04 11.98 26.83
C ASN A 5 -22.99 12.94 26.21
N ASP A 6 -22.64 14.03 26.88
CA ASP A 6 -21.65 14.98 26.35
C ASP A 6 -20.19 14.60 26.70
N LEU A 7 -19.98 13.66 27.62
CA LEU A 7 -18.65 13.25 28.09
C LEU A 7 -17.99 12.14 27.26
N ASN A 8 -18.76 11.38 26.47
CA ASN A 8 -18.24 10.28 25.66
C ASN A 8 -17.76 10.70 24.26
N ASN A 9 -18.17 11.87 23.75
CA ASN A 9 -17.70 12.40 22.47
C ASN A 9 -16.37 13.18 22.56
N LEU A 10 -16.03 13.69 23.75
CA LEU A 10 -14.76 14.41 23.97
C LEU A 10 -13.53 13.49 23.99
N ASN A 11 -13.72 12.18 24.16
CA ASN A 11 -12.63 11.22 24.30
C ASN A 11 -12.16 10.63 22.94
N LEU A 12 -12.98 10.73 21.88
CA LEU A 12 -12.57 10.27 20.54
C LEU A 12 -11.77 11.33 19.77
N GLU A 13 -12.07 12.63 19.94
CA GLU A 13 -11.28 13.69 19.31
C GLU A 13 -9.90 13.87 19.95
N GLN A 14 -9.75 13.58 21.25
CA GLN A 14 -8.44 13.59 21.92
C GLN A 14 -7.59 12.37 21.56
N GLN A 15 -8.19 11.20 21.33
CA GLN A 15 -7.43 10.01 20.88
C GLN A 15 -7.03 10.06 19.39
N ALA A 16 -7.70 10.87 18.57
CA ALA A 16 -7.31 11.10 17.18
C ALA A 16 -6.17 12.13 17.04
N GLN A 17 -5.94 13.00 18.03
CA GLN A 17 -4.88 14.00 18.01
C GLN A 17 -3.55 13.54 18.65
N GLU A 18 -3.54 12.46 19.43
CA GLU A 18 -2.32 11.99 20.11
C GLU A 18 -1.47 10.98 19.32
N GLN A 19 -1.88 10.54 18.12
CA GLN A 19 -1.04 9.68 17.27
C GLN A 19 -0.23 10.42 16.19
N ASN A 20 -0.17 11.76 16.24
CA ASN A 20 0.54 12.53 15.22
C ASN A 20 1.82 13.22 15.70
N THR A 21 2.40 12.83 16.85
CA THR A 21 3.74 13.32 17.20
C THR A 21 4.43 12.42 18.23
N GLN A 22 5.36 11.59 17.75
CA GLN A 22 6.72 11.39 18.30
C GLN A 22 7.36 10.17 17.63
N ILE A 23 7.92 10.39 16.44
CA ILE A 23 9.08 9.62 16.01
C ILE A 23 10.24 10.26 16.76
N GLU A 24 10.56 9.70 17.93
CA GLU A 24 11.74 10.09 18.69
C GLU A 24 12.96 9.62 17.90
N ASN A 25 13.70 10.60 17.36
CA ASN A 25 14.96 10.38 16.66
C ASN A 25 15.96 9.67 17.59
N LYS A 26 16.46 8.51 17.15
CA LYS A 26 17.76 7.99 17.58
C LYS A 26 18.45 7.22 16.44
N ASP A 27 19.41 7.94 15.88
CA ASP A 27 20.64 7.54 15.18
C ASP A 27 20.61 6.71 13.89
N ASP A 28 21.15 7.37 12.87
CA ASP A 28 22.02 6.86 11.80
C ASP A 28 21.46 5.83 10.81
N ASN A 29 20.50 6.27 10.00
CA ASN A 29 20.63 6.09 8.54
C ASN A 29 19.79 7.11 7.77
N VAL A 30 20.32 7.57 6.65
CA VAL A 30 19.79 8.59 5.73
C VAL A 30 18.29 8.43 5.48
N GLY A 31 17.46 9.35 6.01
CA GLY A 31 16.12 9.76 5.51
C GLY A 31 15.21 8.71 4.87
N GLY A 32 15.24 7.46 5.34
CA GLY A 32 14.58 6.33 4.70
C GLY A 32 13.20 6.07 5.30
N PHE A 33 12.23 5.79 4.44
CA PHE A 33 10.94 5.23 4.85
C PHE A 33 11.13 3.97 5.71
N ASP A 34 10.58 4.01 6.93
CA ASP A 34 10.55 2.86 7.83
C ASP A 34 9.40 1.93 7.43
N GLU A 35 9.71 1.03 6.50
CA GLU A 35 8.77 0.03 5.98
C GLU A 35 8.23 -0.90 7.07
N VAL A 36 9.05 -1.22 8.09
CA VAL A 36 8.67 -2.14 9.16
C VAL A 36 7.66 -1.48 10.10
N ALA A 37 7.92 -0.23 10.51
CA ALA A 37 6.98 0.51 11.35
C ALA A 37 5.62 0.71 10.65
N PHE A 38 5.64 1.03 9.34
CA PHE A 38 4.41 1.19 8.57
C PHE A 38 3.64 -0.13 8.44
N GLU A 39 4.31 -1.23 8.10
CA GLU A 39 3.67 -2.55 7.98
C GLU A 39 3.04 -2.99 9.30
N GLN A 40 3.70 -2.74 10.43
CA GLN A 40 3.11 -2.98 11.75
C GLN A 40 1.86 -2.13 12.00
N GLY A 41 1.87 -0.86 11.56
CA GLY A 41 0.70 0.01 11.58
C GLY A 41 -0.47 -0.56 10.78
N LEU A 42 -0.22 -1.00 9.55
CA LEU A 42 -1.23 -1.64 8.69
C LEU A 42 -1.83 -2.89 9.34
N ARG A 43 -1.01 -3.76 9.91
CA ARG A 43 -1.48 -4.97 10.60
C ARG A 43 -2.37 -4.66 11.80
N LYS A 44 -2.05 -3.59 12.56
CA LYS A 44 -2.90 -3.11 13.66
C LYS A 44 -4.25 -2.62 13.15
N ASP A 45 -4.25 -1.86 12.06
CA ASP A 45 -5.49 -1.36 11.46
C ASP A 45 -6.33 -2.53 10.88
N GLU A 46 -5.73 -3.53 10.24
CA GLU A 46 -6.42 -4.74 9.78
C GLU A 46 -7.04 -5.55 10.93
N ALA A 47 -6.33 -5.66 12.06
CA ALA A 47 -6.86 -6.31 13.26
C ALA A 47 -8.06 -5.52 13.81
N LYS A 48 -7.98 -4.19 13.82
CA LYS A 48 -9.09 -3.32 14.25
C LYS A 48 -10.33 -3.49 13.35
N LEU A 49 -10.15 -3.53 12.02
CA LEU A 49 -11.25 -3.80 11.09
C LEU A 49 -11.90 -5.16 11.40
N SER A 50 -11.09 -6.18 11.65
CA SER A 50 -11.58 -7.52 11.98
C SER A 50 -12.44 -7.51 13.24
N ILE A 51 -12.03 -6.77 14.28
CA ILE A 51 -12.80 -6.59 15.52
C ILE A 51 -14.12 -5.87 15.24
N LEU A 52 -14.11 -4.79 14.46
CA LEU A 52 -15.33 -4.05 14.12
C LEU A 52 -16.35 -4.93 13.37
N GLN A 53 -15.86 -5.76 12.44
CA GLN A 53 -16.69 -6.72 11.71
C GLN A 53 -17.24 -7.81 12.64
N GLU A 54 -16.44 -8.30 13.58
CA GLU A 54 -16.89 -9.25 14.60
C GLU A 54 -17.98 -8.64 15.51
N GLU A 55 -17.79 -7.40 15.95
CA GLU A 55 -18.81 -6.69 16.73
C GLU A 55 -20.13 -6.51 15.96
N TYR A 56 -20.06 -6.19 14.67
CA TYR A 56 -21.25 -6.10 13.83
C TYR A 56 -21.98 -7.44 13.77
N ASN A 57 -21.25 -8.54 13.55
CA ASN A 57 -21.84 -9.87 13.51
C ASN A 57 -22.45 -10.26 14.87
N ASN A 58 -21.74 -9.97 15.98
CA ASN A 58 -22.23 -10.23 17.33
C ASN A 58 -23.53 -9.48 17.64
N VAL A 59 -23.67 -8.23 17.18
CA VAL A 59 -24.93 -7.50 17.30
C VAL A 59 -25.99 -8.13 16.40
N SER A 60 -25.65 -8.39 15.13
CA SER A 60 -26.55 -8.98 14.15
C SER A 60 -27.16 -10.30 14.62
N ASP A 61 -26.36 -11.16 15.24
CA ASP A 61 -26.77 -12.48 15.74
C ASP A 61 -27.74 -12.37 16.93
N LYS A 62 -27.61 -11.33 17.75
CA LYS A 62 -28.43 -11.10 18.95
C LYS A 62 -29.67 -10.24 18.68
N LEU A 63 -29.81 -9.68 17.49
CA LEU A 63 -30.88 -8.72 17.18
C LEU A 63 -32.28 -9.27 17.42
N HIS A 64 -32.51 -10.53 17.07
CA HIS A 64 -33.84 -11.13 17.22
C HIS A 64 -34.18 -11.28 18.70
N ASP A 65 -33.27 -11.83 19.49
CA ASP A 65 -33.43 -11.99 20.94
C ASP A 65 -33.56 -10.63 21.65
N GLU A 66 -32.78 -9.62 21.24
CA GLU A 66 -32.90 -8.25 21.76
C GLU A 66 -34.27 -7.63 21.44
N PHE A 67 -34.77 -7.85 20.23
CA PHE A 67 -36.08 -7.35 19.81
C PHE A 67 -37.21 -8.02 20.59
N GLU A 68 -37.18 -9.35 20.72
CA GLU A 68 -38.17 -10.11 21.49
C GLU A 68 -38.16 -9.72 22.98
N ASN A 69 -36.98 -9.59 23.59
CA ASN A 69 -36.84 -9.15 24.98
C ASN A 69 -37.38 -7.73 25.16
N THR A 70 -37.09 -6.81 24.22
CA THR A 70 -37.63 -5.45 24.27
C THR A 70 -39.16 -5.46 24.12
N LEU A 71 -39.70 -6.31 23.25
CA LEU A 71 -41.14 -6.46 23.06
C LEU A 71 -41.83 -6.99 24.32
N GLU A 72 -41.20 -7.91 25.04
CA GLU A 72 -41.72 -8.49 26.29
C GLU A 72 -41.65 -7.49 27.46
N GLN A 73 -40.50 -6.82 27.63
CA GLN A 73 -40.24 -5.98 28.81
C GLN A 73 -40.74 -4.55 28.65
N ASN A 74 -40.66 -3.97 27.45
CA ASN A 74 -41.02 -2.58 27.18
C ASN A 74 -41.51 -2.38 25.74
N PRO A 75 -42.71 -2.88 25.40
CA PRO A 75 -43.26 -2.80 24.04
C PRO A 75 -43.44 -1.35 23.54
N LYS A 76 -43.60 -0.38 24.45
CA LYS A 76 -43.70 1.06 24.13
C LYS A 76 -42.40 1.67 23.59
N ALA A 77 -41.27 1.00 23.77
CA ALA A 77 -40.02 1.40 23.12
C ALA A 77 -40.04 1.15 21.61
N LEU A 78 -40.89 0.22 21.14
CA LEU A 78 -40.97 -0.21 19.75
C LEU A 78 -42.21 0.34 19.04
N PHE A 79 -43.34 0.42 19.74
CA PHE A 79 -44.66 0.75 19.18
C PHE A 79 -45.34 1.90 19.91
N SER A 80 -46.17 2.67 19.21
CA SER A 80 -47.08 3.64 19.85
C SER A 80 -48.24 2.95 20.56
N ASP A 81 -48.96 3.69 21.41
CA ASP A 81 -50.13 3.15 22.12
C ASP A 81 -51.23 2.69 21.13
N GLU A 82 -51.45 3.43 20.03
CA GLU A 82 -52.40 3.04 18.98
C GLU A 82 -51.96 1.76 18.24
N GLU A 83 -50.65 1.62 17.97
CA GLU A 83 -50.12 0.41 17.34
C GLU A 83 -50.26 -0.82 18.25
N LEU A 84 -50.08 -0.64 19.56
CA LEU A 84 -50.28 -1.70 20.55
C LEU A 84 -51.75 -2.10 20.67
N GLU A 85 -52.69 -1.16 20.59
CA GLU A 85 -54.12 -1.47 20.54
C GLU A 85 -54.47 -2.30 19.30
N ILE A 86 -53.90 -1.98 18.13
CA ILE A 86 -54.09 -2.76 16.90
C ILE A 86 -53.53 -4.19 17.08
N LEU A 87 -52.36 -4.34 17.69
CA LEU A 87 -51.74 -5.63 17.97
C LEU A 87 -52.55 -6.46 18.98
N ALA A 88 -53.19 -5.83 19.95
CA ALA A 88 -54.04 -6.49 20.96
C ALA A 88 -55.46 -6.80 20.46
N SER A 89 -55.97 -6.07 19.46
CA SER A 89 -57.32 -6.24 18.92
C SER A 89 -57.50 -7.56 18.13
N ASP A 90 -58.74 -7.93 17.79
CA ASP A 90 -59.04 -9.07 16.89
C ASP A 90 -58.70 -8.80 15.41
N SER A 91 -57.78 -7.87 15.13
CA SER A 91 -57.31 -7.56 13.78
C SER A 91 -56.68 -8.80 13.12
N ASN A 92 -56.72 -8.82 11.79
CA ASN A 92 -56.21 -9.94 10.99
C ASN A 92 -54.71 -10.20 11.28
N ILE A 93 -54.37 -11.46 11.52
CA ILE A 93 -53.01 -11.97 11.77
C ILE A 93 -52.01 -11.48 10.72
N ALA A 94 -52.41 -11.42 9.45
CA ALA A 94 -51.52 -10.96 8.38
C ALA A 94 -51.07 -9.50 8.58
N SER A 95 -51.97 -8.63 9.03
CA SER A 95 -51.67 -7.22 9.30
C SER A 95 -50.75 -7.08 10.51
N LYS A 96 -50.99 -7.85 11.58
CA LYS A 96 -50.12 -7.86 12.77
C LYS A 96 -48.70 -8.34 12.46
N ASN A 97 -48.58 -9.42 11.69
CA ASN A 97 -47.28 -9.93 11.27
C ASN A 97 -46.51 -8.93 10.42
N ARG A 98 -47.20 -8.18 9.53
CA ARG A 98 -46.56 -7.09 8.79
C ARG A 98 -46.05 -6.00 9.75
N MET A 99 -46.87 -5.55 10.70
CA MET A 99 -46.45 -4.52 11.68
C MET A 99 -45.23 -4.95 12.50
N LEU A 100 -45.21 -6.20 12.98
CA LEU A 100 -44.07 -6.75 13.73
C LEU A 100 -42.82 -6.82 12.86
N ARG A 101 -42.96 -7.28 11.61
CA ARG A 101 -41.84 -7.38 10.67
C ARG A 101 -41.27 -6.01 10.32
N ASP A 102 -42.12 -5.06 9.94
CA ASP A 102 -41.69 -3.70 9.57
C ASP A 102 -41.00 -3.04 10.77
N ARG A 103 -41.48 -3.29 11.99
CA ARG A 103 -40.85 -2.76 13.20
C ARG A 103 -39.51 -3.43 13.51
N PHE A 104 -39.40 -4.74 13.32
CA PHE A 104 -38.14 -5.45 13.45
C PHE A 104 -37.11 -4.97 12.42
N GLU A 105 -37.51 -4.76 11.16
CA GLU A 105 -36.64 -4.23 10.11
C GLU A 105 -36.11 -2.85 10.50
N LYS A 106 -36.97 -1.95 11.02
CA LYS A 106 -36.54 -0.65 11.53
C LYS A 106 -35.58 -0.78 12.73
N PHE A 107 -35.90 -1.61 13.71
CA PHE A 107 -35.06 -1.85 14.88
C PHE A 107 -33.66 -2.37 14.48
N ARG A 108 -33.61 -3.33 13.56
CA ARG A 108 -32.37 -3.83 12.97
C ARG A 108 -31.58 -2.71 12.31
N ASP A 109 -32.23 -1.93 11.44
CA ASP A 109 -31.56 -0.90 10.66
C ASP A 109 -31.00 0.20 11.59
N ASP A 110 -31.75 0.63 12.60
CA ASP A 110 -31.30 1.59 13.61
C ASP A 110 -30.07 1.10 14.39
N LYS A 111 -29.99 -0.22 14.66
CA LYS A 111 -28.89 -0.86 15.40
C LYS A 111 -27.66 -1.13 14.55
N LEU A 112 -27.84 -1.49 13.28
CA LEU A 112 -26.74 -1.94 12.42
C LEU A 112 -26.17 -0.85 11.52
N ASN A 113 -26.95 0.16 11.13
CA ASN A 113 -26.50 1.15 10.15
C ASN A 113 -25.31 1.96 10.65
N SER A 114 -25.30 2.38 11.91
CA SER A 114 -24.18 3.13 12.49
C SER A 114 -22.87 2.33 12.46
N LYS A 115 -22.91 1.06 12.86
CA LYS A 115 -21.76 0.15 12.81
C LYS A 115 -21.31 -0.14 11.38
N LYS A 116 -22.26 -0.30 10.46
CA LYS A 116 -21.97 -0.51 9.04
C LYS A 116 -21.26 0.70 8.44
N GLU A 117 -21.73 1.91 8.73
CA GLU A 117 -21.10 3.15 8.29
C GLU A 117 -19.70 3.32 8.88
N GLU A 118 -19.52 2.98 10.15
CA GLU A 118 -18.21 2.98 10.81
C GLU A 118 -17.22 2.03 10.11
N ILE A 119 -17.64 0.79 9.86
CA ILE A 119 -16.84 -0.21 9.13
C ILE A 119 -16.48 0.32 7.75
N SER A 120 -17.46 0.81 6.97
CA SER A 120 -17.19 1.30 5.61
C SER A 120 -16.21 2.48 5.58
N LYS A 121 -16.34 3.43 6.51
CA LYS A 121 -15.38 4.54 6.64
C LYS A 121 -13.98 4.04 6.99
N PHE A 122 -13.89 3.06 7.89
CA PHE A 122 -12.61 2.49 8.30
C PHE A 122 -11.95 1.68 7.18
N GLU A 123 -12.73 0.93 6.41
CA GLU A 123 -12.26 0.21 5.22
C GLU A 123 -11.67 1.16 4.16
N GLU A 124 -12.34 2.28 3.90
CA GLU A 124 -11.84 3.30 2.96
C GLU A 124 -10.51 3.90 3.43
N LEU A 125 -10.41 4.24 4.72
CA LEU A 125 -9.16 4.74 5.31
C LEU A 125 -8.03 3.71 5.22
N LEU A 126 -8.31 2.44 5.54
CA LEU A 126 -7.33 1.36 5.46
C LEU A 126 -6.88 1.13 4.02
N GLN A 127 -7.80 1.18 3.06
CA GLN A 127 -7.46 1.06 1.64
C GLN A 127 -6.56 2.22 1.18
N GLY A 128 -6.85 3.45 1.63
CA GLY A 128 -5.99 4.61 1.41
C GLY A 128 -4.57 4.38 1.92
N LYS A 129 -4.43 4.00 3.19
CA LYS A 129 -3.12 3.68 3.81
C LYS A 129 -2.37 2.56 3.09
N LYS A 130 -3.08 1.50 2.64
CA LYS A 130 -2.47 0.41 1.86
C LYS A 130 -1.92 0.91 0.52
N SER A 131 -2.64 1.79 -0.17
CA SER A 131 -2.18 2.36 -1.43
C SER A 131 -0.94 3.25 -1.23
N GLU A 132 -0.94 4.07 -0.17
CA GLU A 132 0.20 4.90 0.23
C GLU A 132 1.42 4.06 0.56
N PHE A 133 1.26 2.99 1.34
CA PHE A 133 2.32 2.03 1.63
C PHE A 133 2.93 1.45 0.37
N GLU A 134 2.10 1.00 -0.56
CA GLU A 134 2.58 0.41 -1.81
C GLU A 134 3.36 1.44 -2.64
N ILE A 135 2.89 2.70 -2.71
CA ILE A 135 3.63 3.77 -3.40
C ILE A 135 4.98 3.99 -2.72
N ALA A 136 4.99 4.15 -1.41
CA ALA A 136 6.20 4.43 -0.64
C ALA A 136 7.18 3.26 -0.75
N SER A 137 6.76 2.01 -0.53
CA SER A 137 7.62 0.83 -0.63
C SER A 137 8.25 0.71 -2.03
N GLN A 138 7.46 0.85 -3.11
CA GLN A 138 8.01 0.76 -4.46
C GLN A 138 8.91 1.95 -4.83
N SER A 139 8.60 3.16 -4.36
CA SER A 139 9.44 4.34 -4.57
C SER A 139 10.78 4.22 -3.84
N ASN A 140 10.77 3.70 -2.61
CA ASN A 140 11.99 3.44 -1.84
C ASN A 140 12.82 2.32 -2.46
N LYS A 141 12.18 1.26 -2.95
CA LYS A 141 12.87 0.21 -3.70
C LYS A 141 13.56 0.80 -4.94
N PHE A 142 12.85 1.61 -5.72
CA PHE A 142 13.41 2.27 -6.90
C PHE A 142 14.60 3.17 -6.55
N ALA A 143 14.47 4.02 -5.52
CA ALA A 143 15.54 4.91 -5.08
C ALA A 143 16.79 4.15 -4.60
N LYS A 144 16.60 3.02 -3.90
CA LYS A 144 17.71 2.15 -3.47
C LYS A 144 18.45 1.51 -4.65
N GLU A 145 17.74 1.15 -5.71
CA GLU A 145 18.32 0.53 -6.90
C GLU A 145 18.89 1.56 -7.89
N ASN A 146 18.46 2.82 -7.80
CA ASN A 146 18.92 3.92 -8.64
C ASN A 146 19.41 5.09 -7.77
N PRO A 147 20.50 4.90 -7.00
CA PRO A 147 20.96 5.89 -6.01
C PRO A 147 21.44 7.22 -6.63
N ASP A 148 21.76 7.21 -7.92
CA ASP A 148 22.20 8.40 -8.68
C ASP A 148 21.02 9.26 -9.15
N VAL A 149 19.78 8.81 -8.93
CA VAL A 149 18.58 9.53 -9.34
C VAL A 149 18.17 10.49 -8.24
N ASP A 150 18.13 11.78 -8.59
CA ASP A 150 17.42 12.75 -7.79
C ASP A 150 15.91 12.47 -7.91
N MET A 151 15.32 11.96 -6.82
CA MET A 151 13.92 11.55 -6.78
C MET A 151 12.96 12.74 -6.88
N GLU A 152 13.38 13.95 -6.52
CA GLU A 152 12.55 15.15 -6.62
C GLU A 152 12.46 15.60 -8.08
N ASP A 153 13.60 15.74 -8.76
CA ASP A 153 13.69 16.05 -10.20
C ASP A 153 13.02 14.97 -11.06
N PHE A 154 13.17 13.69 -10.68
CA PHE A 154 12.49 12.59 -11.37
C PHE A 154 10.97 12.63 -11.19
N ALA A 155 10.48 12.99 -10.00
CA ALA A 155 9.05 13.17 -9.76
C ALA A 155 8.47 14.34 -10.55
N GLU A 156 9.20 15.46 -10.63
CA GLU A 156 8.83 16.64 -11.44
C GLU A 156 8.75 16.26 -12.92
N PHE A 157 9.76 15.54 -13.46
CA PHE A 157 9.72 15.03 -14.83
C PHE A 157 8.48 14.15 -15.09
N ILE A 158 8.14 13.26 -14.16
CA ILE A 158 6.93 12.43 -14.30
C ILE A 158 5.68 13.32 -14.33
N GLN A 159 5.62 14.39 -13.54
CA GLN A 159 4.43 15.22 -13.43
C GLN A 159 4.28 16.21 -14.59
N GLU A 160 5.36 16.87 -14.99
CA GLU A 160 5.32 18.02 -15.89
C GLU A 160 5.76 17.66 -17.32
N ASP A 161 6.81 16.86 -17.46
CA ASP A 161 7.44 16.58 -18.77
C ASP A 161 6.84 15.36 -19.48
N LEU A 162 6.39 14.34 -18.74
CA LEU A 162 5.70 13.21 -19.36
C LEU A 162 4.32 13.64 -19.89
N THR A 163 4.15 13.50 -21.20
CA THR A 163 2.87 13.76 -21.87
C THR A 163 1.78 12.80 -21.38
N THR A 164 0.52 13.23 -21.48
CA THR A 164 -0.64 12.38 -21.14
C THR A 164 -0.62 11.04 -21.88
N ARG A 165 -0.15 11.03 -23.13
CA ARG A 165 -0.01 9.81 -23.94
C ARG A 165 1.04 8.88 -23.36
N GLN A 166 2.24 9.38 -23.05
CA GLN A 166 3.31 8.57 -22.47
C GLN A 166 2.92 8.03 -21.09
N LYS A 167 2.29 8.86 -20.23
CA LYS A 167 1.75 8.42 -18.94
C LYS A 167 0.74 7.28 -19.11
N LYS A 168 -0.12 7.37 -20.11
CA LYS A 168 -1.09 6.33 -20.42
C LYS A 168 -0.41 5.05 -20.92
N GLU A 169 0.51 5.15 -21.88
CA GLU A 169 1.25 4.00 -22.40
C GLU A 169 2.06 3.30 -21.31
N LEU A 170 2.70 4.06 -20.41
CA LEU A 170 3.38 3.51 -19.24
C LEU A 170 2.41 2.78 -18.31
N ARG A 171 1.26 3.38 -17.99
CA ARG A 171 0.23 2.72 -17.15
C ARG A 171 -0.33 1.44 -17.77
N ASP A 172 -0.60 1.45 -19.08
CA ASP A 172 -1.18 0.32 -19.79
C ASP A 172 -0.19 -0.87 -19.87
N ASN A 173 1.12 -0.58 -19.90
CA ASN A 173 2.18 -1.60 -20.00
C ASN A 173 2.77 -2.03 -18.65
N SER A 174 2.53 -1.26 -17.58
CA SER A 174 3.06 -1.56 -16.24
C SER A 174 2.13 -2.47 -15.47
N LYS A 175 2.68 -3.51 -14.83
CA LYS A 175 1.90 -4.39 -13.94
C LYS A 175 1.93 -3.89 -12.50
N THR A 176 3.00 -3.22 -12.11
CA THR A 176 3.21 -2.68 -10.77
C THR A 176 3.58 -1.19 -10.83
N LYS A 177 3.42 -0.50 -9.70
CA LYS A 177 3.90 0.89 -9.53
C LYS A 177 5.42 0.99 -9.77
N TYR A 178 6.17 -0.05 -9.43
CA TYR A 178 7.61 -0.11 -9.69
C TYR A 178 7.93 -0.23 -11.17
N ASP A 179 7.22 -1.07 -11.93
CA ASP A 179 7.41 -1.17 -13.40
C ASP A 179 7.16 0.19 -14.07
N PHE A 180 6.19 0.94 -13.56
CA PHE A 180 5.93 2.30 -14.02
C PHE A 180 7.12 3.23 -13.75
N LEU A 181 7.70 3.19 -12.55
CA LEU A 181 8.88 4.00 -12.20
C LEU A 181 10.08 3.63 -13.08
N VAL A 182 10.34 2.34 -13.29
CA VAL A 182 11.42 1.87 -14.18
C VAL A 182 11.18 2.35 -15.62
N GLY A 183 9.97 2.19 -16.14
CA GLY A 183 9.62 2.65 -17.50
C GLY A 183 9.74 4.17 -17.67
N ALA A 184 9.28 4.95 -16.68
CA ALA A 184 9.43 6.40 -16.66
C ALA A 184 10.91 6.81 -16.60
N TYR A 185 11.71 6.07 -15.83
CA TYR A 185 13.14 6.33 -15.69
C TYR A 185 13.92 6.13 -17.00
N GLU A 186 13.55 5.13 -17.80
CA GLU A 186 14.13 4.95 -19.14
C GLU A 186 13.89 6.15 -20.07
N ILE A 187 12.73 6.79 -19.95
CA ILE A 187 12.42 8.01 -20.72
C ILE A 187 13.19 9.20 -20.14
N TYR A 188 13.24 9.32 -18.81
CA TYR A 188 13.98 10.36 -18.10
C TYR A 188 15.47 10.37 -18.47
N LYS A 189 16.13 9.20 -18.48
CA LYS A 189 17.53 9.06 -18.89
C LYS A 189 17.78 9.59 -20.31
N LYS A 190 16.90 9.24 -21.25
CA LYS A 190 16.97 9.71 -22.65
C LYS A 190 16.76 11.21 -22.76
N ALA A 191 15.86 11.78 -21.97
CA ALA A 191 15.54 13.21 -21.99
C ALA A 191 16.67 14.07 -21.38
N LYS A 192 17.26 13.62 -20.26
CA LYS A 192 18.37 14.33 -19.58
C LYS A 192 19.74 14.06 -20.21
N GLY A 193 19.82 13.23 -21.25
CA GLY A 193 21.10 12.85 -21.86
C GLY A 193 21.98 12.03 -20.91
N VAL A 194 21.38 11.38 -19.91
CA VAL A 194 22.03 10.38 -19.06
C VAL A 194 22.07 9.09 -19.86
N GLU A 195 22.78 9.10 -20.99
CA GLU A 195 23.25 7.87 -21.60
C GLU A 195 24.14 7.22 -20.53
N GLN A 196 23.79 5.98 -20.16
CA GLN A 196 24.76 5.10 -19.54
C GLN A 196 26.04 5.19 -20.36
N ASN A 197 27.20 5.18 -19.71
CA ASN A 197 28.44 4.84 -20.37
C ASN A 197 28.30 3.46 -21.03
N GLU A 198 27.73 3.37 -22.22
CA GLU A 198 27.97 2.31 -23.20
C GLU A 198 29.38 2.53 -23.79
N LYS A 199 30.39 2.59 -22.92
CA LYS A 199 31.77 2.37 -23.33
C LYS A 199 32.00 0.87 -23.33
N ASP A 200 31.49 0.17 -24.34
CA ASP A 200 32.16 -1.05 -24.82
C ASP A 200 31.73 -1.59 -26.19
N ASN A 201 30.68 -1.07 -26.84
CA ASN A 201 30.21 -1.66 -28.11
C ASN A 201 30.47 -0.83 -29.38
N ASN A 202 31.17 0.31 -29.29
CA ASN A 202 31.53 1.15 -30.45
C ASN A 202 33.04 1.39 -30.58
N LEU A 203 33.87 0.45 -30.14
CA LEU A 203 35.25 0.40 -30.63
C LEU A 203 35.22 -0.11 -32.09
N PRO A 204 35.82 0.60 -33.06
CA PRO A 204 35.95 0.09 -34.41
C PRO A 204 36.67 -1.27 -34.37
N PRO A 205 36.34 -2.22 -35.28
CA PRO A 205 36.93 -3.55 -35.28
C PRO A 205 38.46 -3.46 -35.33
N ASP A 206 39.12 -4.22 -34.46
CA ASP A 206 40.58 -4.27 -34.38
C ASP A 206 41.15 -4.77 -35.72
N LEU A 207 41.92 -3.91 -36.38
CA LEU A 207 42.54 -4.18 -37.68
C LEU A 207 43.78 -5.10 -37.57
N ASN A 208 44.14 -5.56 -36.36
CA ASN A 208 45.27 -6.46 -36.13
C ASN A 208 45.09 -7.87 -36.71
N GLU A 209 43.88 -8.27 -37.10
CA GLU A 209 43.66 -9.59 -37.74
C GLU A 209 43.66 -9.54 -39.28
N LEU A 210 43.80 -8.35 -39.88
CA LEU A 210 43.81 -8.19 -41.33
C LEU A 210 45.22 -8.18 -41.93
N ASN A 211 46.05 -9.16 -41.57
CA ASN A 211 47.17 -9.51 -42.43
C ASN A 211 47.50 -10.99 -42.34
N GLY A 212 47.17 -11.71 -43.41
CA GLY A 212 47.56 -13.09 -43.60
C GLY A 212 49.08 -13.23 -43.65
N ALA A 213 49.65 -13.94 -42.68
CA ALA A 213 50.95 -14.58 -42.80
C ALA A 213 50.84 -15.98 -42.19
N SER A 214 50.64 -16.96 -43.06
CA SER A 214 50.87 -18.37 -42.76
C SER A 214 52.32 -18.54 -42.28
N GLY A 215 52.50 -18.81 -41.00
CA GLY A 215 53.78 -19.20 -40.44
C GLY A 215 53.51 -20.07 -39.23
N THR A 216 53.95 -21.32 -39.26
CA THR A 216 53.96 -22.22 -38.11
C THR A 216 54.80 -21.59 -37.00
N SER A 217 54.12 -20.88 -36.09
CA SER A 217 54.70 -20.27 -34.91
C SER A 217 55.28 -21.38 -34.02
N THR A 218 56.59 -21.46 -33.99
CA THR A 218 57.38 -22.18 -32.99
C THR A 218 57.65 -21.28 -31.78
N PHE A 219 56.73 -20.36 -31.49
CA PHE A 219 56.83 -19.45 -30.36
C PHE A 219 56.52 -20.22 -29.07
N ASN A 220 57.57 -20.54 -28.32
CA ASN A 220 57.45 -21.07 -26.98
C ASN A 220 57.69 -19.92 -25.99
N ALA A 221 56.58 -19.32 -25.54
CA ALA A 221 56.57 -18.19 -24.61
C ALA A 221 57.38 -18.45 -23.33
N GLU A 222 57.47 -19.72 -22.91
CA GLU A 222 58.23 -20.09 -21.71
C GLU A 222 59.75 -19.99 -21.94
N LYS A 223 60.22 -20.26 -23.16
CA LYS A 223 61.64 -20.16 -23.51
C LYS A 223 62.10 -18.70 -23.57
N GLU A 224 61.30 -17.81 -24.17
CA GLU A 224 61.62 -16.38 -24.20
C GLU A 224 61.57 -15.75 -22.80
N ARG A 225 60.61 -16.17 -21.97
CA ARG A 225 60.54 -15.73 -20.58
C ARG A 225 61.78 -16.15 -19.78
N GLN A 226 62.29 -17.36 -19.99
CA GLN A 226 63.51 -17.81 -19.33
C GLN A 226 64.77 -17.10 -19.83
N GLU A 227 64.89 -16.84 -21.13
CA GLU A 227 66.01 -16.07 -21.70
C GLU A 227 65.99 -14.62 -21.21
N TYR A 228 64.82 -14.00 -21.10
CA TYR A 228 64.67 -12.68 -20.50
C TYR A 228 65.06 -12.68 -19.02
N LEU A 229 64.60 -13.67 -18.23
CA LEU A 229 64.97 -13.78 -16.83
C LEU A 229 66.49 -14.01 -16.64
N LYS A 230 67.14 -14.74 -17.54
CA LYS A 230 68.61 -14.88 -17.55
C LYS A 230 69.31 -13.59 -17.93
N SER A 231 68.81 -12.82 -18.91
CA SER A 231 69.44 -11.57 -19.35
C SER A 231 69.36 -10.44 -18.30
N ILE A 232 68.37 -10.47 -17.41
CA ILE A 232 68.26 -9.55 -16.26
C ILE A 232 68.87 -10.11 -14.96
N GLY A 233 69.53 -11.27 -15.01
CA GLY A 233 70.29 -11.85 -13.89
C GLY A 233 69.45 -12.54 -12.81
N ILE A 234 68.21 -12.93 -13.12
CA ILE A 234 67.24 -13.51 -12.17
C ILE A 234 66.96 -15.01 -12.46
N GLY A 235 67.33 -15.51 -13.64
CA GLY A 235 67.13 -16.90 -14.05
C GLY A 235 68.08 -17.88 -13.35
N ARG A 236 67.54 -18.97 -12.78
CA ARG A 236 68.33 -20.11 -12.28
C ARG A 236 68.90 -20.91 -13.47
N ASP A 237 70.09 -21.49 -13.29
CA ASP A 237 70.73 -22.38 -14.27
C ASP A 237 69.87 -23.62 -14.55
#